data_AF-A0A7C3R1Q2-F1
#
_entry.id   AF-A0A7C3R1Q2-F1
#
_cell.length_a   1.000
_cell.length_b   1.000
_cell.length_c   1.000
_cell.angle_alpha   90.00
_cell.angle_beta   90.00
_cell.angle_gamma   90.00
#
_symmetry.space_group_name_H-M   'P 1'
#
loop_
_entity.id
_entity.type
_entity.pdbx_description
1 polymer ?
#
loop_
_entity_poly.entity_id
_entity_poly.type
_entity_poly.pdbx_seq_one_letter_code
_entity_poly.pdbx_strand_id
1 'polypeptide(L)' 'MVLTREQKQKMLDGYAQRLGRAQVIIWSNYKGLKMAQMNDLRQQLRASGSEVMVIKNTLMRMALERAK' A
#
# COMPACT_ATOMS: atom_id res chain seq x y z
N MET A 1 -4.58 -18.07 9.74
CA MET A 1 -5.90 -17.41 9.86
C MET A 1 -6.34 -16.97 8.46
N VAL A 2 -7.50 -17.42 7.98
CA VAL A 2 -7.99 -17.07 6.63
C VAL A 2 -8.74 -15.75 6.72
N LEU A 3 -8.24 -14.70 6.05
CA LEU A 3 -8.97 -13.43 5.97
C LEU A 3 -10.32 -13.67 5.25
N THR A 4 -11.42 -13.31 5.92
CA THR A 4 -12.76 -13.36 5.34
C THR A 4 -12.89 -12.37 4.18
N ARG A 5 -13.83 -12.60 3.27
CA ARG A 5 -14.06 -11.72 2.11
C ARG A 5 -14.34 -10.27 2.53
N GLU A 6 -15.08 -10.10 3.62
CA GLU A 6 -15.38 -8.78 4.20
C GLU A 6 -14.14 -8.03 4.67
N GLN A 7 -13.18 -8.71 5.31
CA GLN A 7 -11.93 -8.08 5.74
C GLN A 7 -11.10 -7.58 4.55
N LYS A 8 -11.08 -8.35 3.45
CA LYS A 8 -10.40 -7.95 2.22
C LYS A 8 -11.11 -6.77 1.54
N GLN A 9 -12.43 -6.72 1.58
CA GLN A 9 -13.19 -5.56 1.08
C GLN A 9 -12.90 -4.30 1.90
N LYS A 10 -12.91 -4.38 3.23
CA LYS A 10 -12.53 -3.23 4.10
C LYS A 10 -11.11 -2.73 3.80
N MET A 11 -10.16 -3.64 3.57
CA MET A 11 -8.80 -3.26 3.17
C MET A 11 -8.77 -2.61 1.79
N LEU A 12 -9.51 -3.15 0.81
CA LEU A 12 -9.63 -2.57 -0.54
C LEU A 12 -10.19 -1.15 -0.51
N ASP A 13 -11.25 -0.91 0.27
CA ASP A 13 -11.88 0.40 0.36
C ASP A 13 -10.92 1.41 1.02
N GLY A 14 -10.16 0.97 2.04
CA GLY A 14 -9.09 1.77 2.64
C GLY A 14 -7.95 2.10 1.67
N TYR A 15 -7.59 1.18 0.77
CA TYR A 15 -6.60 1.44 -0.27
C TYR A 15 -7.13 2.37 -1.35
N ALA A 16 -8.38 2.19 -1.81
CA ALA A 16 -9.00 3.04 -2.83
C ALA A 16 -9.09 4.50 -2.36
N GLN A 17 -9.48 4.75 -1.10
CA GLN A 17 -9.50 6.10 -0.53
C GLN A 17 -8.11 6.76 -0.49
N ARG A 18 -7.07 6.01 -0.12
CA ARG A 18 -5.70 6.52 -0.09
C ARG A 18 -5.17 6.80 -1.49
N LEU A 19 -5.50 5.94 -2.46
CA LEU A 19 -5.16 6.15 -3.87
C LEU A 19 -5.85 7.40 -4.43
N GLY A 20 -7.13 7.63 -4.12
CA GLY A 20 -7.83 8.84 -4.53
C GLY A 20 -7.30 10.13 -3.90
N ARG A 21 -6.67 10.06 -2.71
CA ARG A 21 -6.01 11.20 -2.06
C ARG A 21 -4.56 11.41 -2.51
N ALA A 22 -3.91 10.38 -3.04
CA ALA A 22 -2.50 10.44 -3.40
C ALA A 22 -2.33 11.15 -4.75
N GLN A 23 -1.55 12.24 -4.76
CA GLN A 23 -1.21 12.95 -6.00
C GLN A 23 -0.16 12.20 -6.83
N VAL A 24 0.71 11.42 -6.17
CA VAL A 24 1.80 10.67 -6.82
C VAL A 24 1.90 9.29 -6.18
N ILE A 25 1.95 8.25 -7.01
CA ILE A 25 2.10 6.85 -6.60
C ILE A 25 3.39 6.33 -7.21
N ILE A 26 4.30 5.81 -6.37
CA ILE A 26 5.57 5.21 -6.81
C ILE A 26 5.55 3.73 -6.46
N TRP A 27 5.81 2.87 -7.46
CA TRP A 27 6.00 1.44 -7.24
C TRP A 27 7.48 1.10 -7.17
N SER A 28 7.85 0.35 -6.14
CA SER A 28 9.18 -0.22 -6.00
C SER A 28 9.08 -1.68 -5.59
N ASN A 29 9.99 -2.49 -6.10
CA ASN A 29 10.07 -3.91 -5.77
C ASN A 29 10.90 -4.05 -4.49
N TYR A 30 10.26 -4.52 -3.41
CA TYR A 30 10.94 -4.65 -2.12
C TYR A 30 11.72 -5.97 -1.98
N LYS A 31 11.63 -6.88 -2.95
CA LYS A 31 12.34 -8.17 -2.94
C LYS A 31 13.85 -7.92 -2.99
N GLY A 32 14.56 -8.38 -1.95
CA GLY A 32 16.01 -8.21 -1.81
C GLY A 32 16.44 -7.13 -0.80
N LEU A 33 15.50 -6.34 -0.26
CA LEU A 33 15.80 -5.39 0.81
C LEU A 33 15.90 -6.09 2.17
N LYS A 34 16.88 -5.69 2.97
CA LYS A 34 16.96 -6.08 4.39
C LYS A 34 15.91 -5.31 5.19
N MET A 35 15.43 -5.91 6.29
CA MET A 35 14.43 -5.30 7.18
C MET A 35 14.89 -3.93 7.73
N ALA A 36 16.19 -3.77 8.02
CA ALA A 36 16.77 -2.50 8.45
C ALA A 36 16.57 -1.39 7.42
N GLN A 37 16.92 -1.65 6.15
CA GLN A 37 16.78 -0.69 5.05
C GLN A 37 15.32 -0.29 4.82
N MET A 38 14.38 -1.23 4.98
CA MET A 38 12.95 -0.95 4.86
C MET A 38 12.43 -0.09 6.03
N ASN A 39 12.96 -0.27 7.23
CA ASN A 39 12.60 0.55 8.38
C ASN A 39 13.13 1.98 8.24
N ASP A 40 14.37 2.14 7.78
CA ASP A 40 14.97 3.45 7.52
C ASP A 40 14.17 4.22 6.46
N LEU A 41 13.82 3.56 5.36
CA LEU A 41 12.99 4.14 4.30
C LEU A 41 11.60 4.57 4.82
N ARG A 42 10.97 3.75 5.66
CA ARG A 42 9.68 4.13 6.29
C ARG A 42 9.83 5.33 7.22
N GLN A 43 10.94 5.44 7.94
CA GLN A 43 11.16 6.57 8.85
C GLN A 43 11.37 7.87 8.08
N GLN A 44 12.16 7.82 7.00
CA GLN A 44 12.39 8.96 6.11
C GLN A 44 11.08 9.42 5.45
N LEU A 45 10.25 8.49 4.97
CA LEU A 45 9.00 8.84 4.30
C LEU A 45 7.93 9.37 5.27
N ARG A 46 7.91 8.89 6.52
CA ARG A 46 7.06 9.51 7.55
C ARG A 46 7.46 10.97 7.83
N ALA A 47 8.76 11.29 7.79
CA ALA A 47 9.22 12.67 7.96
C ALA A 47 8.72 13.59 6.82
N SER A 48 8.56 13.06 5.61
CA SER A 48 7.98 13.78 4.46
C SER A 48 6.45 13.68 4.37
N GLY A 49 5.77 13.22 5.42
CA GLY A 49 4.31 13.03 5.44
C GLY A 49 3.79 11.96 4.46
N SER A 50 4.70 11.11 3.95
CA SER A 50 4.42 10.10 2.94
C SER A 50 4.30 8.72 3.56
N GLU A 51 3.39 7.89 3.04
CA GLU A 51 3.19 6.53 3.53
C GLU A 51 3.72 5.49 2.54
N VAL A 52 4.39 4.46 3.07
CA VAL A 52 4.77 3.26 2.30
C VAL A 52 4.03 2.06 2.82
N MET A 53 3.36 1.36 1.91
CA MET A 53 2.68 0.11 2.20
C MET A 53 3.00 -0.95 1.16
N VAL A 54 3.17 -2.18 1.63
CA VAL A 54 3.29 -3.36 0.79
C VAL A 54 1.89 -3.94 0.62
N ILE A 55 1.34 -3.82 -0.58
CA ILE A 55 0.02 -4.34 -0.94
C ILE A 55 0.21 -5.51 -1.92
N LYS A 56 -0.65 -6.53 -1.83
CA LYS A 56 -0.67 -7.63 -2.79
C LYS A 56 -1.12 -7.11 -4.16
N ASN A 57 -0.41 -7.47 -5.22
CA ASN A 57 -0.71 -7.01 -6.60
C ASN A 57 -2.17 -7.23 -7.01
N THR A 58 -2.79 -8.35 -6.60
CA THR A 58 -4.20 -8.64 -6.90
C THR A 58 -5.15 -7.66 -6.21
N LEU A 59 -4.85 -7.25 -4.97
CA LEU A 59 -5.65 -6.26 -4.24
C LEU A 59 -5.44 -4.87 -4.83
N MET A 60 -4.21 -4.54 -5.23
CA MET A 60 -3.92 -3.27 -5.88
C MET A 60 -4.68 -3.12 -7.21
N ARG A 61 -4.72 -4.17 -8.03
CA ARG A 61 -5.50 -4.17 -9.29
C ARG A 61 -6.99 -3.90 -9.02
N MET A 62 -7.57 -4.59 -8.04
CA MET A 62 -8.97 -4.38 -7.65
C MET A 62 -9.21 -2.98 -7.07
N ALA A 63 -8.25 -2.42 -6.33
CA ALA A 63 -8.36 -1.07 -5.76
C ALA A 63 -8.30 0.00 -6.87
N LEU A 64 -7.45 -0.16 -7.89
CA LEU A 64 -7.39 0.73 -9.05
C LEU A 64 -8.68 0.68 -9.89
N GLU A 65 -9.25 -0.50 -10.10
CA GLU A 65 -10.53 -0.64 -10.81
C GLU A 65 -11.69 0.04 -10.06
N ARG A 66 -11.66 0.06 -8.72
CA ARG A 66 -12.65 0.74 -7.87
C ARG A 66 -12.41 2.24 -7.69
N ALA A 67 -11.19 2.71 -7.91
CA ALA A 67 -10.80 4.11 -7.76
C ALA A 67 -10.97 4.93 -9.06
N LYS A 68 -11.51 4.32 -10.11
CA LYS A 68 -12.05 5.03 -11.28
C LYS A 68 -13.30 5.82 -10.90
#